data_AF-W2SZ01-F1
#
_entry.id   AF-W2SZ01-F1
#
_cell.length_a   1.000
_cell.length_b   1.000
_cell.length_c   1.000
_cell.angle_alpha   90.00
_cell.angle_beta   90.00
_cell.angle_gamma   90.00
#
_symmetry.space_group_name_H-M   'P 1'
#
loop_
_entity.id
_entity.type
_entity.pdbx_description
1 polymer ?
#
loop_
_entity_poly.entity_id
_entity_poly.type
_entity_poly.pdbx_seq_one_letter_code
_entity_poly.pdbx_strand_id
1 'polypeptide(L)'
;MSDEKVTILLRAVGDAPILKQKKFTVDVNRNVAWFSQVIRKMINLPNDQNLHIYISQTFAPSPDHSFGSLRDCYAIKADGKDDHLVMHYSTTYAWG
;
A
#
# COMPACT_ATOMS: atom_id res chain seq x y z
N MET A 1 -24.71 7.37 -0.23
CA MET A 1 -23.88 6.20 0.10
C MET A 1 -22.50 6.73 0.30
N SER A 2 -21.99 6.71 1.53
CA SER A 2 -20.71 7.32 1.88
C SER A 2 -19.60 6.68 1.05
N ASP A 3 -18.89 7.49 0.27
CA ASP A 3 -17.63 7.10 -0.38
C ASP A 3 -16.61 6.76 0.72
N GLU A 4 -16.68 5.55 1.26
CA GLU A 4 -15.72 5.10 2.26
C GLU A 4 -14.35 4.93 1.59
N LYS A 5 -13.40 5.73 2.08
CA LYS A 5 -12.04 5.77 1.56
C LYS A 5 -11.05 5.44 2.66
N VAL A 6 -9.92 4.91 2.24
CA VAL A 6 -8.77 4.60 3.08
C VAL A 6 -7.62 5.51 2.69
N THR A 7 -7.02 6.15 3.69
CA THR A 7 -5.77 6.89 3.50
C THR A 7 -4.60 5.92 3.65
N ILE A 8 -3.78 5.82 2.60
CA ILE A 8 -2.58 4.99 2.57
C ILE A 8 -1.35 5.89 2.58
N LEU A 9 -0.42 5.63 3.50
CA LEU A 9 0.90 6.23 3.52
C LEU A 9 1.90 5.20 2.98
N LEU A 10 2.35 5.40 1.75
CA LEU A 10 3.22 4.48 1.03
C LEU A 10 4.68 4.92 1.11
N ARG A 11 5.57 3.99 1.46
CA ARG A 11 7.00 4.23 1.63
C ARG A 11 7.84 3.27 0.79
N ALA A 12 8.88 3.80 0.14
CA ALA A 12 9.87 2.99 -0.56
C ALA A 12 10.81 2.31 0.45
N VAL A 13 11.34 1.16 0.09
CA VAL A 13 12.27 0.37 0.91
C VAL A 13 13.43 -0.12 0.08
N GLY A 14 14.65 0.02 0.62
CA GLY A 14 15.88 -0.26 -0.09
C GLY A 14 16.02 0.63 -1.32
N ASP A 15 16.42 0.03 -2.43
CA ASP A 15 16.69 0.73 -3.69
C ASP A 15 15.45 0.88 -4.59
N ALA A 16 14.24 0.67 -4.06
CA ALA A 16 13.01 0.84 -4.82
C ALA A 16 12.84 2.31 -5.27
N PRO A 17 12.48 2.58 -6.54
CA PRO A 17 12.33 3.95 -7.04
C PRO A 17 11.31 4.76 -6.23
N ILE A 18 11.72 5.93 -5.74
CA ILE A 18 10.88 6.74 -4.82
C ILE A 18 9.79 7.49 -5.59
N LEU A 19 8.53 7.19 -5.25
CA LEU A 19 7.37 7.95 -5.69
C LEU A 19 7.37 9.39 -5.13
N LYS A 20 7.03 10.35 -6.00
CA LYS A 20 6.78 11.75 -5.61
C LYS A 20 5.57 11.87 -4.67
N GLN A 21 4.48 11.16 -4.97
CA GLN A 21 3.30 11.09 -4.13
C GLN A 21 3.39 9.91 -3.16
N LYS A 22 3.37 10.21 -1.86
CA LYS A 22 3.47 9.20 -0.79
C LYS A 22 2.15 8.93 -0.05
N LYS A 23 1.15 9.82 -0.22
CA LYS A 23 -0.17 9.70 0.38
C LYS A 23 -1.20 9.43 -0.71
N PHE A 24 -1.95 8.35 -0.54
CA PHE A 24 -3.01 7.93 -1.46
C PHE A 24 -4.34 7.87 -0.72
N THR A 25 -5.41 8.16 -1.44
CA THR A 25 -6.77 7.95 -0.96
C THR A 25 -7.42 6.94 -1.90
N VAL A 26 -7.78 5.78 -1.37
CA VAL A 26 -8.26 4.63 -2.16
C VAL A 26 -9.64 4.20 -1.67
N ASP A 27 -10.49 3.73 -2.58
CA ASP A 27 -11.79 3.16 -2.26
C ASP A 27 -11.64 1.85 -1.46
N VAL A 28 -12.47 1.66 -0.42
CA VAL A 28 -12.41 0.47 0.45
C VAL A 28 -12.58 -0.86 -0.28
N ASN A 29 -13.25 -0.87 -1.44
CA ASN A 29 -13.52 -2.08 -2.24
C ASN A 29 -12.37 -2.44 -3.19
N ARG A 30 -11.36 -1.58 -3.35
CA ARG A 30 -10.15 -1.93 -4.10
C ARG A 30 -9.31 -2.92 -3.30
N ASN A 31 -8.55 -3.74 -4.02
CA ASN A 31 -7.68 -4.76 -3.43
C ASN A 31 -6.20 -4.47 -3.66
N VAL A 32 -5.36 -5.22 -2.96
CA VAL A 32 -3.90 -5.10 -3.02
C VAL A 32 -3.35 -5.40 -4.42
N ALA A 33 -3.95 -6.35 -5.16
CA ALA A 33 -3.53 -6.66 -6.52
C ALA A 33 -3.64 -5.45 -7.44
N TRP A 34 -4.78 -4.75 -7.40
CA TRP A 34 -4.99 -3.53 -8.18
C TRP A 34 -3.97 -2.45 -7.79
N PHE A 35 -3.76 -2.24 -6.50
CA PHE A 35 -2.82 -1.21 -6.02
C PHE A 35 -1.38 -1.53 -6.41
N SER A 36 -0.98 -2.79 -6.34
CA SER A 36 0.34 -3.25 -6.81
C SER A 36 0.57 -2.88 -8.27
N GLN A 37 -0.44 -3.07 -9.13
CA GLN A 37 -0.35 -2.67 -10.54
C GLN A 37 -0.28 -1.15 -10.73
N VAL A 38 -1.00 -0.38 -9.90
CA VAL A 38 -0.91 1.08 -9.92
C VAL A 38 0.50 1.54 -9.57
N ILE A 39 1.05 1.06 -8.46
CA ILE A 39 2.40 1.44 -8.01
C ILE A 39 3.45 1.05 -9.05
N ARG A 40 3.33 -0.17 -9.59
CA ARG A 40 4.19 -0.68 -10.66
C ARG A 40 4.23 0.26 -11.87
N LYS A 41 3.08 0.76 -12.31
CA LYS A 41 2.99 1.76 -13.39
C LYS A 41 3.58 3.10 -12.99
N MET A 42 3.32 3.58 -11.77
CA MET A 42 3.81 4.87 -11.31
C MET A 42 5.34 4.93 -11.17
N ILE A 43 5.99 3.81 -10.86
CA ILE A 43 7.46 3.71 -10.81
C ILE A 43 8.09 3.20 -12.13
N ASN A 44 7.29 2.99 -13.18
CA ASN A 44 7.72 2.39 -14.45
C ASN A 44 8.52 1.09 -14.27
N LEU A 45 8.07 0.20 -13.38
CA LEU A 45 8.78 -1.03 -13.10
C LEU A 45 8.72 -1.98 -14.31
N PRO A 46 9.86 -2.54 -14.77
CA PRO A 46 9.90 -3.56 -15.82
C PRO A 46 9.12 -4.85 -15.49
N ASN A 47 8.73 -5.63 -16.51
CA ASN A 47 7.91 -6.86 -16.35
C ASN A 47 8.69 -8.03 -15.74
N ASP A 48 10.00 -8.01 -15.88
CA ASP A 48 10.95 -8.97 -15.31
C ASP A 48 11.29 -8.66 -13.84
N GLN A 49 10.83 -7.54 -13.29
CA GLN A 49 11.03 -7.18 -11.90
C GLN A 49 9.78 -7.37 -11.05
N ASN A 50 10.00 -7.84 -9.83
CA ASN A 50 8.95 -8.05 -8.84
C ASN A 50 8.71 -6.79 -8.01
N LEU A 51 7.46 -6.56 -7.64
CA LEU A 51 7.06 -5.56 -6.65
C LEU A 51 6.46 -6.27 -5.45
N HIS A 52 7.07 -6.08 -4.29
CA HIS A 52 6.59 -6.59 -3.02
C HIS A 52 5.94 -5.46 -2.23
N ILE A 53 4.80 -5.74 -1.60
CA ILE A 53 4.07 -4.80 -0.76
C ILE A 53 3.99 -5.38 0.65
N TYR A 54 4.17 -4.52 1.66
CA TYR A 54 4.13 -4.89 3.07
C TYR A 54 3.28 -3.92 3.87
N ILE A 55 2.67 -4.41 4.94
CA ILE A 55 1.98 -3.59 5.96
C ILE A 55 2.84 -3.57 7.22
N SER A 56 2.98 -2.39 7.83
CA SER A 56 3.65 -2.22 9.12
C SER A 56 5.06 -2.84 9.22
N GLN A 57 5.79 -2.96 8.10
CA GLN A 57 7.15 -3.54 8.03
C GLN A 57 7.24 -4.96 8.62
N THR A 58 6.17 -5.75 8.45
CA THR A 58 6.08 -7.10 9.05
C THR A 58 5.75 -8.14 8.00
N PHE A 59 4.59 -8.04 7.36
CA PHE A 59 4.10 -9.08 6.45
C PHE A 59 3.61 -8.51 5.12
N ALA A 60 3.56 -9.38 4.10
CA ALA A 60 2.95 -9.09 2.81
C ALA A 60 1.46 -9.47 2.79
N PRO A 61 0.51 -8.53 2.59
CA PRO A 61 -0.90 -8.87 2.54
C PRO A 61 -1.25 -9.66 1.28
N SER A 62 -2.29 -10.49 1.36
CA SER A 62 -2.78 -11.24 0.21
C SER A 62 -3.30 -10.29 -0.90
N PRO A 63 -3.07 -10.60 -2.20
CA PRO A 63 -3.50 -9.75 -3.31
C PRO A 63 -5.02 -9.50 -3.39
N ASP A 64 -5.82 -10.39 -2.82
CA ASP A 64 -7.29 -10.34 -2.80
C ASP A 64 -7.86 -9.51 -1.63
N HIS A 65 -7.06 -9.19 -0.61
CA HIS A 65 -7.51 -8.38 0.51
C HIS A 65 -7.96 -6.99 0.07
N SER A 66 -9.13 -6.57 0.55
CA SER A 66 -9.68 -5.24 0.33
C SER A 66 -9.04 -4.21 1.26
N PHE A 67 -8.96 -2.95 0.82
CA PHE A 67 -8.41 -1.89 1.66
C PHE A 67 -9.28 -1.57 2.88
N GLY A 68 -10.60 -1.78 2.81
CA GLY A 68 -11.48 -1.68 3.98
C GLY A 68 -11.07 -2.66 5.08
N SER A 69 -10.92 -3.94 4.73
CA SER A 69 -10.48 -4.98 5.69
C SER A 69 -9.09 -4.67 6.27
N LEU A 70 -8.15 -4.25 5.41
CA LEU A 70 -6.80 -3.90 5.85
C LEU A 70 -6.77 -2.66 6.74
N ARG A 71 -7.61 -1.65 6.47
CA ARG A 71 -7.78 -0.48 7.33
C ARG A 71 -8.26 -0.92 8.71
N ASP A 72 -9.35 -1.67 8.76
CA ASP A 72 -10.01 -2.03 10.01
C ASP A 72 -9.11 -2.87 10.93
N CYS A 73 -8.20 -3.65 10.34
CA CYS A 73 -7.27 -4.50 11.10
C CYS A 73 -5.94 -3.82 11.44
N TYR A 74 -5.40 -2.97 10.57
CA TYR A 74 -3.99 -2.56 10.62
C TYR A 74 -3.75 -1.05 10.50
N ALA A 75 -4.79 -0.23 10.33
CA ALA A 75 -4.59 1.21 10.27
C ALA A 75 -4.13 1.74 11.64
N ILE A 76 -3.19 2.68 11.59
CA ILE A 76 -2.68 3.38 12.76
C ILE A 76 -3.55 4.61 12.96
N LYS A 77 -4.08 4.77 14.16
CA LYS A 77 -4.79 6.00 14.55
C LYS A 77 -3.79 7.14 14.62
N ALA A 78 -3.89 8.10 13.72
CA ALA A 78 -3.14 9.34 13.82
C ALA A 78 -3.91 10.29 14.77
N ASP A 79 -3.18 11.02 15.61
CA ASP A 79 -3.78 11.97 16.54
C ASP A 79 -4.57 13.03 15.77
N GLY A 80 -5.90 12.86 15.76
CA GLY A 80 -6.84 13.95 15.52
C GLY A 80 -7.56 14.05 14.18
N LYS A 81 -7.73 12.98 13.35
CA LYS A 81 -8.95 12.85 12.49
C LYS A 81 -9.08 11.59 11.62
N ASP A 82 -8.00 11.01 11.11
CA ASP A 82 -8.10 9.95 10.09
C ASP A 82 -7.15 8.77 10.37
N ASP A 83 -7.69 7.55 10.26
CA ASP A 83 -6.89 6.33 10.30
C ASP A 83 -5.98 6.24 9.06
N HIS A 84 -4.74 5.82 9.26
CA HIS A 84 -3.74 5.70 8.20
C HIS A 84 -3.21 4.28 8.07
N LEU A 85 -3.39 3.70 6.90
CA LEU A 85 -2.75 2.43 6.56
C LEU A 85 -1.33 2.71 6.06
N VAL A 86 -0.33 2.33 6.86
CA VAL A 86 1.08 2.50 6.46
C VAL A 86 1.54 1.27 5.69
N MET A 87 1.93 1.48 4.44
CA MET A 87 2.37 0.43 3.54
C MET A 87 3.76 0.72 3.02
N HIS A 88 4.48 -0.34 2.69
CA HIS A 88 5.83 -0.29 2.17
C HIS A 88 5.91 -1.06 0.86
N TYR A 89 6.72 -0.59 -0.07
CA TYR A 89 7.02 -1.34 -1.30
C TYR A 89 8.51 -1.51 -1.48
N SER A 90 8.90 -2.65 -2.06
CA SER A 90 10.27 -2.96 -2.41
C SER A 90 10.33 -3.77 -3.70
N THR A 91 11.44 -3.65 -4.43
CA THR A 91 11.76 -4.49 -5.60
C THR A 91 12.43 -5.80 -5.20
N THR A 92 12.82 -5.93 -3.94
CA THR A 92 13.39 -7.14 -3.35
C THR A 92 12.56 -7.59 -2.16
N TYR A 93 12.77 -8.83 -1.73
CA TYR A 93 12.15 -9.34 -0.51
C TYR A 93 12.74 -8.62 0.71
N ALA A 94 11.89 -8.12 1.61
CA ALA A 94 12.30 -7.27 2.73
C ALA A 94 11.81 -7.79 4.09
N TRP A 95 10.56 -8.27 4.18
CA TRP A 95 9.97 -8.75 5.42
C TRP A 95 9.08 -9.98 5.19
N GLY A 96 8.91 -10.79 6.24
CA GLY A 96 8.18 -12.06 6.25
C GLY A 96 7.71 -12.42 7.63
#